data_AF-A0A2A5GGX6-F1
#
_entry.id   AF-A0A2A5GGX6-F1
#
_cell.length_a   1.000
_cell.length_b   1.000
_cell.length_c   1.000
_cell.angle_alpha   90.00
_cell.angle_beta   90.00
_cell.angle_gamma   90.00
#
_symmetry.space_group_name_H-M   'P 1'
#
loop_
_entity.id
_entity.type
_entity.pdbx_description
1 polymer ?
#
loop_
_entity_poly.entity_id
_entity_poly.type
_entity_poly.pdbx_seq_one_letter_code
_entity_poly.pdbx_strand_id
1 'polypeptide(L)'
;MRKYIITFSVILFAIVVPFLDINNTHVFNLDWTPHARIHEVWQLITNSSIGIFCLWLVWFKKELKTSLILSLFVTGGFLLAFCLKDLYGGSMKYLDGSEKTILGLNIGVLGFGIAFALLVFSLLIERIKPTHNNVKK
;
A
#
# COMPACT_ATOMS: atom_id res chain seq x y z
N MET A 1 -7.59 17.93 1.21
CA MET A 1 -6.25 17.33 1.28
C MET A 1 -6.29 15.82 1.55
N ARG A 2 -6.80 15.37 2.71
CA ARG A 2 -6.84 13.94 3.10
C ARG A 2 -7.45 12.98 2.08
N LYS A 3 -8.60 13.31 1.49
CA LYS A 3 -9.22 12.51 0.41
C LYS A 3 -8.26 12.21 -0.75
N TYR A 4 -7.41 13.18 -1.10
CA TYR A 4 -6.44 13.05 -2.19
C TYR A 4 -5.22 12.21 -1.77
N ILE A 5 -4.74 12.36 -0.55
CA ILE A 5 -3.66 11.52 0.01
C ILE A 5 -4.10 10.04 0.03
N ILE A 6 -5.32 9.77 0.51
CA ILE A 6 -5.88 8.42 0.53
C ILE A 6 -6.04 7.91 -0.90
N THR A 7 -6.65 8.69 -1.79
CA THR A 7 -6.83 8.28 -3.20
C THR A 7 -5.50 7.99 -3.90
N PHE A 8 -4.47 8.82 -3.68
CA PHE A 8 -3.12 8.58 -4.19
C PHE A 8 -2.55 7.25 -3.67
N SER A 9 -2.65 7.01 -2.37
CA SER A 9 -2.17 5.77 -1.75
C SER A 9 -2.91 4.55 -2.29
N VAL A 10 -4.23 4.65 -2.48
CA VAL A 10 -5.05 3.60 -3.06
C VAL A 10 -4.66 3.32 -4.50
N ILE A 11 -4.47 4.34 -5.34
CA ILE A 11 -4.03 4.15 -6.74
C ILE A 11 -2.69 3.39 -6.78
N LEU A 12 -1.76 3.72 -5.87
CA LEU A 12 -0.49 3.02 -5.78
C LEU A 12 -0.69 1.51 -5.54
N PHE A 13 -1.36 1.10 -4.46
CA PHE A 13 -1.43 -0.32 -4.13
C PHE A 13 -2.50 -1.11 -4.92
N ALA A 14 -3.56 -0.45 -5.41
CA ALA A 14 -4.69 -1.11 -6.07
C ALA A 14 -4.61 -1.09 -7.60
N ILE A 15 -3.73 -0.25 -8.19
CA ILE A 15 -3.60 -0.13 -9.65
C ILE A 15 -2.13 -0.25 -10.07
N VAL A 16 -1.25 0.57 -9.50
CA VAL A 16 0.16 0.60 -9.92
C VAL A 16 0.84 -0.74 -9.62
N VAL A 17 0.64 -1.30 -8.43
CA VAL A 17 1.24 -2.61 -8.08
C VAL A 17 0.73 -3.74 -8.99
N PRO A 18 -0.59 -3.97 -9.18
CA PRO A 18 -1.06 -4.94 -10.18
C PRO A 18 -0.49 -4.72 -11.58
N PHE A 19 -0.39 -3.47 -12.05
CA PHE A 19 0.21 -3.16 -13.34
C PHE A 19 1.70 -3.55 -13.43
N LEU A 20 2.45 -3.39 -12.33
CA LEU A 20 3.87 -3.73 -12.26
C LEU A 20 4.12 -5.23 -12.07
N ASP A 21 3.16 -6.00 -11.55
CA ASP A 21 3.36 -7.38 -11.11
C ASP A 21 2.64 -8.39 -12.03
N ILE A 22 1.68 -7.97 -12.85
CA ILE A 22 1.07 -8.83 -13.88
C ILE A 22 1.98 -8.89 -15.12
N ASN A 23 3.04 -9.70 -15.05
CA ASN A 23 3.95 -9.98 -16.16
C ASN A 23 4.82 -11.23 -15.89
N ASN A 24 5.75 -11.50 -16.80
CA ASN A 24 6.64 -12.68 -16.79
C ASN A 24 7.70 -12.67 -15.67
N THR A 25 7.93 -11.54 -15.00
CA THR A 25 8.89 -11.45 -13.89
C THR A 25 8.25 -11.75 -12.53
N HIS A 26 6.90 -11.75 -12.44
CA HIS A 26 6.14 -11.95 -11.21
C HIS A 26 5.02 -12.98 -11.40
N VAL A 27 3.76 -12.55 -11.65
CA VAL A 27 2.59 -13.46 -11.72
C VAL A 27 2.80 -14.64 -12.68
N PHE A 28 3.49 -14.43 -13.80
CA PHE A 28 3.78 -15.46 -14.79
C PHE A 28 5.24 -15.95 -14.76
N ASN A 29 5.97 -15.70 -13.67
CA ASN A 29 7.33 -16.18 -13.49
C ASN A 29 7.35 -17.71 -13.44
N LEU A 30 8.13 -18.34 -14.31
CA LEU A 30 8.23 -19.80 -14.39
C LEU A 30 9.17 -20.40 -13.34
N ASP A 31 10.05 -19.58 -12.77
CA ASP A 31 11.03 -20.01 -11.77
C ASP A 31 10.42 -20.02 -10.36
N TRP A 32 9.29 -19.32 -10.16
CA TRP A 32 8.55 -19.37 -8.90
C TRP A 32 7.77 -20.68 -8.79
N THR A 33 7.70 -21.21 -7.58
CA THR A 33 6.80 -22.35 -7.34
C THR A 33 5.36 -21.94 -7.64
N PRO A 34 4.52 -22.85 -8.18
CA PRO A 34 3.13 -22.53 -8.49
C PRO A 34 2.35 -21.94 -7.30
N HIS A 35 2.72 -22.34 -6.07
CA HIS A 35 2.12 -21.84 -4.84
C HIS A 35 2.40 -20.34 -4.61
N ALA A 36 3.63 -19.88 -4.82
CA ALA A 36 3.99 -18.47 -4.65
C ALA A 36 3.19 -17.56 -5.61
N ARG A 37 2.94 -18.01 -6.84
CA ARG A 37 2.13 -17.27 -7.83
C ARG A 37 0.68 -17.09 -7.38
N ILE A 38 0.08 -18.10 -6.74
CA ILE A 38 -1.26 -17.96 -6.17
C ILE A 38 -1.28 -16.93 -5.04
N HIS A 39 -0.28 -16.93 -4.16
CA HIS A 39 -0.20 -15.94 -3.09
C HIS A 39 -0.06 -14.52 -3.63
N GLU A 40 0.74 -14.34 -4.68
CA GLU A 40 0.88 -13.03 -5.33
C GLU A 40 -0.46 -12.55 -5.91
N VAL A 41 -1.12 -13.37 -6.74
CA VAL A 41 -2.42 -12.99 -7.33
C VAL A 41 -3.47 -12.77 -6.24
N TRP A 42 -3.49 -13.59 -5.19
CA TRP A 42 -4.39 -13.40 -4.06
C TRP A 42 -4.13 -12.07 -3.33
N GLN A 43 -2.87 -11.72 -3.10
CA GLN A 43 -2.49 -10.41 -2.55
C GLN A 43 -2.96 -9.27 -3.45
N LEU A 44 -2.71 -9.33 -4.76
CA LEU A 44 -3.12 -8.30 -5.72
C LEU A 44 -4.63 -8.08 -5.74
N ILE A 45 -5.43 -9.16 -5.82
CA ILE A 45 -6.89 -9.09 -5.84
C ILE A 45 -7.41 -8.53 -4.51
N THR A 46 -6.86 -8.99 -3.39
CA THR A 46 -7.28 -8.55 -2.06
C THR A 46 -7.00 -7.07 -1.85
N ASN A 47 -5.77 -6.63 -2.14
CA ASN A 47 -5.38 -5.23 -2.03
C ASN A 47 -6.19 -4.33 -2.97
N SER A 48 -6.42 -4.77 -4.22
CA SER A 48 -7.24 -4.03 -5.17
C SER A 48 -8.68 -3.88 -4.70
N SER A 49 -9.26 -4.94 -4.12
CA SER A 49 -10.61 -4.94 -3.56
C SER A 49 -10.74 -4.02 -2.35
N ILE A 50 -9.75 -4.03 -1.45
CA ILE A 50 -9.64 -3.06 -0.34
C ILE A 50 -9.55 -1.64 -0.89
N GLY A 51 -8.80 -1.44 -1.98
CA GLY A 51 -8.67 -0.15 -2.66
C GLY A 51 -9.99 0.38 -3.19
N ILE A 52 -10.75 -0.44 -3.93
CA ILE A 52 -12.09 -0.11 -4.42
C ILE A 52 -13.00 0.28 -3.24
N PHE A 53 -12.99 -0.51 -2.17
CA PHE A 53 -13.76 -0.20 -0.97
C PHE A 53 -13.31 1.13 -0.33
N CYS A 54 -12.02 1.40 -0.26
CA CYS A 54 -11.47 2.66 0.23
C CYS A 54 -11.91 3.87 -0.59
N LEU A 55 -11.97 3.75 -1.92
CA LEU A 55 -12.48 4.81 -2.80
C LEU A 55 -13.97 5.04 -2.58
N TRP A 56 -14.75 3.97 -2.43
CA TRP A 56 -16.16 4.07 -2.09
C TRP A 56 -16.39 4.80 -0.76
N LEU A 57 -15.62 4.43 0.28
CA LEU A 57 -15.66 5.08 1.58
C LEU A 57 -15.32 6.58 1.50
N VAL A 58 -14.28 6.95 0.74
CA VAL A 58 -13.82 8.34 0.62
C VAL A 58 -14.80 9.21 -0.16
N TRP A 59 -15.23 8.73 -1.33
CA TRP A 59 -15.95 9.57 -2.29
C TRP A 59 -17.47 9.51 -2.12
N PHE A 60 -18.02 8.40 -1.66
CA PHE A 60 -19.48 8.22 -1.48
C PHE A 60 -19.90 8.31 -0.02
N LYS A 61 -19.29 7.51 0.87
CA LYS A 61 -19.67 7.48 2.30
C LYS A 61 -19.10 8.62 3.13
N LYS A 62 -18.07 9.31 2.63
CA LYS A 62 -17.29 10.33 3.34
C LYS A 62 -16.63 9.81 4.63
N GLU A 63 -16.41 8.50 4.72
CA GLU A 63 -15.78 7.81 5.85
C GLU A 63 -14.26 7.79 5.72
N LEU A 64 -13.66 8.97 5.86
CA LEU A 64 -12.22 9.14 5.61
C LEU A 64 -11.31 8.44 6.62
N LYS A 65 -11.76 8.21 7.87
CA LYS A 65 -10.93 7.58 8.92
C LYS A 65 -10.74 6.09 8.66
N THR A 66 -11.83 5.38 8.37
CA THR A 66 -11.82 3.95 8.02
C THR A 66 -10.93 3.70 6.81
N SER A 67 -11.12 4.47 5.73
CA SER A 67 -10.33 4.36 4.51
C SER A 67 -8.83 4.66 4.73
N LEU A 68 -8.52 5.64 5.57
CA LEU A 68 -7.12 5.94 5.97
C LEU A 68 -6.49 4.77 6.72
N ILE A 69 -7.19 4.19 7.70
CA ILE A 69 -6.66 3.06 8.50
C ILE A 69 -6.43 1.83 7.60
N LEU A 70 -7.39 1.51 6.73
CA LEU A 70 -7.22 0.41 5.76
C LEU A 70 -6.02 0.65 4.83
N SER A 71 -5.85 1.88 4.34
CA SER A 71 -4.69 2.24 3.53
C SER A 71 -3.37 2.10 4.31
N LEU A 72 -3.35 2.43 5.61
CA LEU A 72 -2.19 2.22 6.48
C LEU A 72 -1.90 0.73 6.68
N PHE A 73 -2.92 -0.14 6.78
CA PHE A 73 -2.70 -1.58 6.89
C PHE A 73 -2.08 -2.17 5.62
N VAL A 74 -2.56 -1.79 4.44
CA VAL A 74 -1.99 -2.29 3.18
C VAL A 74 -0.56 -1.77 3.00
N THR A 75 -0.36 -0.46 3.16
CA THR A 75 0.97 0.14 2.94
C THR A 75 1.98 -0.23 4.02
N GLY A 76 1.56 -0.22 5.28
CA GLY A 76 2.37 -0.64 6.42
C GLY A 76 2.66 -2.15 6.42
N GLY A 77 1.73 -2.97 5.93
CA GLY A 77 1.93 -4.41 5.78
C GLY A 77 3.09 -4.74 4.84
N PHE A 78 3.16 -4.07 3.68
CA PHE A 78 4.30 -4.20 2.77
C PHE A 78 5.62 -3.78 3.45
N LEU A 79 5.64 -2.61 4.11
CA LEU A 79 6.85 -2.10 4.76
C LEU A 79 7.32 -3.03 5.89
N LEU A 80 6.39 -3.55 6.67
CA LEU A 80 6.69 -4.51 7.74
C LEU A 80 7.24 -5.82 7.16
N ALA A 81 6.63 -6.35 6.10
CA ALA A 81 7.15 -7.51 5.38
C ALA A 81 8.57 -7.25 4.88
N PHE A 82 8.82 -6.12 4.22
CA PHE A 82 10.17 -5.76 3.74
C PHE A 82 11.22 -5.69 4.87
N CYS A 83 10.85 -5.17 6.04
CA CYS A 83 11.71 -5.11 7.21
C CYS A 83 11.98 -6.49 7.83
N LEU A 84 11.01 -7.40 7.78
CA LEU A 84 11.09 -8.73 8.38
C LEU A 84 11.53 -9.83 7.39
N LYS A 85 11.76 -9.50 6.12
CA LYS A 85 12.01 -10.47 5.04
C LYS A 85 13.09 -11.50 5.35
N ASP A 86 14.16 -11.06 6.01
CA ASP A 86 15.30 -11.93 6.31
C ASP A 86 14.93 -13.06 7.31
N LEU A 87 13.87 -12.88 8.11
CA LEU A 87 13.39 -13.89 9.07
C LEU A 87 12.68 -15.07 8.39
N TYR A 88 12.15 -14.89 7.19
CA TYR A 88 11.41 -15.91 6.44
C TYR A 88 12.01 -16.19 5.05
N GLY A 89 13.22 -15.71 4.79
CA GLY A 89 13.92 -15.91 3.52
C GLY A 89 13.35 -15.12 2.33
N GLY A 90 12.63 -14.03 2.60
CA GLY A 90 12.11 -13.14 1.56
C GLY A 90 13.19 -12.27 0.91
N SER A 91 12.94 -11.84 -0.33
CA SER A 91 13.85 -10.99 -1.10
C SER A 91 13.08 -10.12 -2.09
N MET A 92 13.61 -8.94 -2.40
CA MET A 92 13.13 -8.09 -3.50
C MET A 92 13.99 -8.22 -4.76
N LYS A 93 15.01 -9.07 -4.72
CA LYS A 93 15.89 -9.34 -5.86
C LYS A 93 15.22 -10.34 -6.81
N TYR A 94 15.40 -10.10 -8.10
CA TYR A 94 15.14 -11.09 -9.13
C TYR A 94 16.19 -12.20 -9.07
N LEU A 95 15.96 -13.28 -9.81
CA LEU A 95 16.84 -14.45 -9.82
C LEU A 95 18.20 -14.17 -10.47
N ASP A 96 18.27 -13.18 -11.35
CA ASP A 96 19.54 -12.65 -11.87
C ASP A 96 20.31 -11.79 -10.85
N GLY A 97 19.78 -11.65 -9.63
CA GLY A 97 20.35 -10.86 -8.53
C GLY A 97 20.08 -9.36 -8.64
N SER A 98 19.45 -8.90 -9.71
CA SER A 98 19.09 -7.50 -9.89
C SER A 98 17.91 -7.11 -9.00
N GLU A 99 17.78 -5.82 -8.73
CA GLU A 99 16.67 -5.26 -7.94
C GLU A 99 16.25 -3.93 -8.55
N LYS A 100 14.95 -3.67 -8.62
CA LYS A 100 14.46 -2.35 -9.04
C LYS A 100 14.73 -1.34 -7.95
N THR A 101 15.78 -0.55 -8.14
CA THR A 101 16.20 0.50 -7.21
C THR A 101 16.25 1.87 -7.89
N ILE A 102 16.02 2.92 -7.11
CA ILE A 102 16.25 4.32 -7.47
C ILE A 102 17.15 4.90 -6.38
N LEU A 103 18.30 5.47 -6.75
CA LEU A 103 19.30 5.99 -5.80
C LEU A 103 19.76 4.96 -4.74
N GLY A 104 19.79 3.67 -5.10
CA GLY A 104 20.14 2.58 -4.19
C GLY A 104 19.03 2.13 -3.25
N LEU A 105 17.82 2.70 -3.36
CA LEU A 105 16.65 2.31 -2.57
C LEU A 105 15.64 1.54 -3.41
N ASN A 106 15.08 0.47 -2.85
CA ASN A 106 14.02 -0.30 -3.50
C ASN A 106 12.82 0.60 -3.87
N ILE A 107 12.33 0.49 -5.11
CA ILE A 107 11.24 1.36 -5.59
C ILE A 107 9.92 1.15 -4.83
N GLY A 108 9.67 -0.08 -4.36
CA GLY A 108 8.51 -0.40 -3.55
C GLY A 108 8.61 0.28 -2.19
N VAL A 109 9.77 0.19 -1.52
CA VAL A 109 10.02 0.87 -0.24
C VAL A 109 9.86 2.39 -0.38
N LEU A 110 10.36 2.98 -1.46
CA LEU A 110 10.16 4.41 -1.72
C LEU A 110 8.68 4.76 -1.90
N GLY A 111 7.98 4.07 -2.81
CA GLY A 111 6.58 4.34 -3.11
C GLY A 111 5.67 4.15 -1.89
N PHE A 112 5.76 2.99 -1.24
CA PHE A 112 5.00 2.65 -0.05
C PHE A 112 5.41 3.49 1.16
N GLY A 113 6.70 3.82 1.31
CA GLY A 113 7.21 4.67 2.38
C GLY A 113 6.65 6.10 2.29
N ILE A 114 6.63 6.69 1.09
CA ILE A 114 6.03 8.02 0.86
C ILE A 114 4.53 7.97 1.13
N ALA A 115 3.81 6.99 0.60
CA ALA A 115 2.38 6.85 0.82
C ALA A 115 2.05 6.69 2.32
N PHE A 116 2.76 5.81 3.03
CA PHE A 116 2.60 5.60 4.46
C PHE A 116 2.90 6.86 5.27
N ALA A 117 3.99 7.56 4.98
CA ALA A 117 4.34 8.82 5.65
C ALA A 117 3.26 9.89 5.47
N LEU A 118 2.71 10.04 4.26
CA LEU A 118 1.62 10.98 3.99
C LEU A 118 0.33 10.60 4.74
N LEU A 119 0.01 9.30 4.84
CA LEU A 119 -1.15 8.82 5.59
C LEU A 119 -0.99 9.06 7.10
N VAL A 120 0.18 8.76 7.67
CA VAL A 120 0.49 9.05 9.07
C VAL A 120 0.44 10.54 9.36
N PHE A 121 1.06 11.36 8.51
CA PHE A 121 1.01 12.82 8.63
C PHE A 121 -0.43 13.34 8.60
N SER A 122 -1.26 12.81 7.70
CA SER A 122 -2.68 13.17 7.63
C SER A 122 -3.46 12.78 8.89
N LEU A 123 -3.08 11.70 9.58
CA LEU A 123 -3.69 11.28 10.84
C LEU A 123 -3.25 12.16 12.02
N LEU A 124 -1.97 12.56 12.05
CA LEU A 124 -1.42 13.41 13.11
C LEU A 124 -2.00 14.82 13.08
N ILE A 125 -2.15 15.43 11.90
CA ILE A 125 -2.79 16.77 11.77
C ILE A 125 -4.21 16.79 12.33
N GLU A 126 -4.97 15.71 12.16
CA GLU A 126 -6.34 15.61 12.68
C GLU A 126 -6.37 15.68 14.20
N ARG A 127 -5.41 15.06 14.89
CA ARG A 127 -5.31 15.10 16.35
C ARG A 127 -4.94 16.48 16.89
N ILE A 128 -4.27 17.30 16.10
CA ILE A 128 -3.80 18.64 16.50
C ILE A 128 -4.90 19.69 16.33
N LYS A 129 -5.89 19.48 15.43
CA LYS A 129 -7.03 20.40 15.34
C LYS A 129 -7.90 20.24 16.59
N PRO A 130 -8.04 21.27 17.44
CA PRO A 130 -8.98 21.19 18.54
C PRO A 130 -10.37 20.97 17.96
N THR A 131 -11.07 19.96 18.47
CA THR A 131 -12.50 19.84 18.32
C THR A 131 -13.10 21.14 18.84
N HIS A 132 -13.48 22.06 17.94
CA HIS A 132 -14.38 23.13 18.31
C HIS A 132 -15.70 22.46 18.69
N ASN A 133 -15.82 22.09 19.97
CA ASN A 133 -17.08 21.74 20.59
C ASN A 133 -17.98 22.95 20.43
N ASN A 134 -18.90 22.89 19.47
CA ASN A 134 -20.07 23.75 19.47
C ASN A 134 -20.95 23.33 20.66
N VAL A 135 -20.61 23.85 21.84
CA VAL A 135 -21.60 24.10 22.87
C VAL A 135 -22.37 25.33 22.42
N LYS A 136 -23.51 25.12 21.79
CA LYS A 136 -24.63 26.07 21.76
C LYS A 136 -25.80 25.26 22.35
N LYS A 137 -26.13 25.40 23.64
CA LYS A 137 -26.96 26.47 24.23
C LYS A 137 -28.11 26.86 23.32
#